data_AF-A0A5C6E535-F1
#
_entry.id   AF-A0A5C6E535-F1
#
_cell.length_a   1.000
_cell.length_b   1.000
_cell.length_c   1.000
_cell.angle_alpha   90.00
_cell.angle_beta   90.00
_cell.angle_gamma   90.00
#
_symmetry.space_group_name_H-M   'P 1'
#
loop_
_entity.id
_entity.type
_entity.pdbx_description
1 polymer ?
#
loop_
_entity_poly.entity_id
_entity_poly.type
_entity_poly.pdbx_seq_one_letter_code
_entity_poly.pdbx_strand_id
1 'polypeptide(L)'
;MKLKMFATLALVALIAVPAVAQEQEKSKKKSDGVSSLVSDILKMLEPVGLTADQVAKITELAKSADVQAKSIRASAGITPAVIKARMEALKAARETGKTGKELMAAIDDASDLSADQIAAFVKLRKAQEELEKKAIAMLTEEQKAKLPKKPTRGNAENKGKKKDAA
;
A
#
# COMPACT_ATOMS: atom_id res chain seq x y z
N MET A 1 18.44 64.58 26.92
CA MET A 1 19.73 64.38 26.21
C MET A 1 20.77 63.84 27.19
N LYS A 2 21.70 62.99 26.71
CA LYS A 2 22.64 62.07 27.44
C LYS A 2 22.02 60.66 27.56
N LEU A 3 22.66 59.54 27.17
CA LEU A 3 24.03 59.27 26.74
C LEU A 3 24.15 57.82 26.19
N LYS A 4 24.97 57.64 25.14
CA LYS A 4 25.76 56.43 24.75
C LYS A 4 24.99 55.20 24.24
N MET A 5 25.05 54.92 22.93
CA MET A 5 26.11 54.14 22.24
C MET A 5 26.24 52.70 22.76
N PHE A 6 25.88 51.72 21.93
CA PHE A 6 26.81 50.68 21.47
C PHE A 6 26.27 50.04 20.19
N ALA A 7 27.06 50.18 19.13
CA ALA A 7 26.92 49.49 17.86
C ALA A 7 27.35 48.04 18.02
N THR A 8 26.66 47.10 17.34
CA THR A 8 27.33 46.04 16.58
C THR A 8 26.35 45.31 15.65
N LEU A 9 26.70 45.35 14.37
CA LEU A 9 26.21 44.55 13.27
C LEU A 9 26.44 43.05 13.56
N ALA A 10 25.42 42.20 13.40
CA ALA A 10 25.61 40.77 13.17
C ALA A 10 24.44 40.23 12.33
N LEU A 11 24.66 40.24 11.01
CA LEU A 11 23.85 39.55 10.01
C LEU A 11 24.02 38.04 10.23
N VAL A 12 23.03 37.38 10.83
CA VAL A 12 22.94 35.91 10.83
C VAL A 12 21.87 35.52 9.83
N ALA A 13 22.33 35.15 8.63
CA ALA A 13 21.55 34.42 7.65
C ALA A 13 21.24 33.03 8.23
N LEU A 14 20.04 32.86 8.78
CA LEU A 14 19.54 31.55 9.16
C LEU A 14 19.14 30.83 7.87
N ILE A 15 19.98 29.89 7.44
CA ILE A 15 19.72 28.98 6.32
C ILE A 15 18.45 28.19 6.66
N ALA A 16 17.40 28.41 5.87
CA ALA A 16 16.19 27.59 5.87
C ALA A 16 16.56 26.18 5.36
N VAL A 17 16.73 25.23 6.27
CA VAL A 17 16.74 23.80 5.93
C VAL A 17 15.28 23.34 5.97
N PRO A 18 14.65 22.90 4.85
CA PRO A 18 13.44 22.12 4.96
C PRO A 18 13.85 20.74 5.49
N ALA A 19 13.75 20.58 6.81
CA ALA A 19 13.84 19.29 7.49
C ALA A 19 12.63 18.45 7.07
N VAL A 20 12.80 17.64 6.01
CA VAL A 20 11.91 16.52 5.72
C VAL A 20 12.43 15.33 6.50
N ALA A 21 12.08 15.27 7.79
CA ALA A 21 12.26 14.08 8.61
C ALA A 21 11.03 13.95 9.52
N GLN A 22 10.33 12.84 9.31
CA GLN A 22 9.02 12.49 9.85
C GLN A 22 9.02 12.48 11.39
N GLU A 23 8.22 13.36 11.98
CA GLU A 23 7.73 13.18 13.34
C GLU A 23 6.42 12.39 13.27
N GLN A 24 6.45 11.18 13.82
CA GLN A 24 5.33 10.25 13.85
C GLN A 24 4.28 10.70 14.87
N GLU A 25 3.33 11.51 14.44
CA GLU A 25 1.98 11.47 15.02
C GLU A 25 1.08 10.63 14.12
N LYS A 26 0.59 9.51 14.69
CA LYS A 26 -0.46 8.66 14.13
C LYS A 26 -1.80 9.39 14.12
N SER A 27 -1.94 10.46 13.33
CA SER A 27 -3.24 10.91 12.86
C SER A 27 -3.42 10.38 11.44
N LYS A 28 -4.55 9.71 11.19
CA LYS A 28 -4.96 9.28 9.85
C LYS A 28 -5.23 10.53 9.02
N LYS A 29 -4.17 11.14 8.48
CA LYS A 29 -4.29 12.11 7.40
C LYS A 29 -4.80 11.31 6.21
N LYS A 30 -6.09 11.48 5.88
CA LYS A 30 -6.59 11.11 4.55
C LYS A 30 -5.65 11.83 3.58
N SER A 31 -4.84 11.07 2.86
CA SER A 31 -4.00 11.64 1.81
C SER A 31 -4.95 12.05 0.68
N ASP A 32 -5.42 13.28 0.74
CA ASP A 32 -6.20 13.87 -0.34
C ASP A 32 -5.36 13.80 -1.63
N GLY A 33 -5.80 12.98 -2.58
CA GLY A 33 -5.26 12.91 -3.94
C GLY A 33 -4.34 11.73 -4.28
N VAL A 34 -3.92 10.90 -3.32
CA VAL A 34 -3.09 9.71 -3.62
C VAL A 34 -4.00 8.48 -3.68
N SER A 35 -4.07 7.82 -4.84
CA SER A 35 -4.81 6.56 -5.00
C SER A 35 -4.32 5.54 -3.96
N SER A 36 -5.24 4.74 -3.41
CA SER A 36 -4.90 3.66 -2.47
C SER A 36 -3.82 2.74 -3.05
N LEU A 37 -3.85 2.49 -4.37
CA LEU A 37 -2.87 1.68 -5.08
C LEU A 37 -1.46 2.28 -5.08
N VAL A 38 -1.34 3.60 -5.22
CA VAL A 38 -0.05 4.30 -5.12
C VAL A 38 0.50 4.11 -3.70
N SER A 39 -0.33 4.34 -2.69
CA SER A 39 0.10 4.24 -1.29
C SER A 39 0.53 2.82 -0.90
N ASP A 40 -0.16 1.80 -1.43
CA ASP A 40 0.13 0.40 -1.12
C ASP A 40 1.46 -0.05 -1.74
N ILE A 41 1.75 0.37 -2.99
CA ILE A 41 3.02 0.03 -3.63
C ILE A 41 4.19 0.79 -3.02
N LEU A 42 4.02 2.08 -2.73
CA LEU A 42 5.07 2.84 -2.08
C LEU A 42 5.41 2.27 -0.70
N LYS A 43 4.42 1.85 0.10
CA LYS A 43 4.66 1.14 1.37
C LYS A 43 5.38 -0.20 1.17
N MET A 44 5.01 -0.96 0.15
CA MET A 44 5.66 -2.24 -0.16
C MET A 44 7.15 -2.05 -0.52
N LEU A 45 7.47 -0.95 -1.20
CA LEU A 45 8.80 -0.64 -1.71
C LEU A 45 9.60 0.32 -0.81
N GLU A 46 8.99 0.84 0.26
CA GLU A 46 9.66 1.68 1.25
C GLU A 46 10.99 1.09 1.77
N PRO A 47 11.09 -0.23 2.08
CA PRO A 47 12.33 -0.82 2.58
C PRO A 47 13.49 -0.84 1.58
N VAL A 48 13.20 -0.70 0.27
CA VAL A 48 14.25 -0.80 -0.76
C VAL A 48 14.94 0.53 -1.03
N GLY A 49 14.40 1.65 -0.53
CA GLY A 49 14.95 2.99 -0.76
C GLY A 49 14.82 3.42 -2.21
N LEU A 50 13.60 3.74 -2.63
CA LEU A 50 13.32 4.22 -3.99
C LEU A 50 13.93 5.60 -4.25
N THR A 51 14.45 5.83 -5.46
CA THR A 51 14.84 7.16 -5.91
C THR A 51 13.61 8.02 -6.24
N ALA A 52 13.77 9.34 -6.28
CA ALA A 52 12.70 10.26 -6.68
C ALA A 52 12.10 9.91 -8.06
N ASP A 53 12.95 9.54 -9.01
CA ASP A 53 12.54 9.13 -10.36
C ASP A 53 11.74 7.82 -10.35
N GLN A 54 12.13 6.84 -9.52
CA GLN A 54 11.39 5.59 -9.35
C GLN A 54 10.02 5.86 -8.72
N VAL A 55 9.97 6.69 -7.68
CA VAL A 55 8.70 7.10 -7.03
C VAL A 55 7.76 7.78 -8.02
N ALA A 56 8.27 8.70 -8.84
CA ALA A 56 7.48 9.41 -9.84
C ALA A 56 6.86 8.45 -10.86
N LYS A 57 7.67 7.55 -11.44
CA LYS A 57 7.19 6.58 -12.44
C LYS A 57 6.22 5.55 -11.84
N ILE A 58 6.48 5.06 -10.63
CA ILE A 58 5.57 4.15 -9.93
C ILE A 58 4.24 4.83 -9.63
N THR A 59 4.27 6.10 -9.23
CA THR A 59 3.06 6.90 -8.99
C THR A 59 2.23 7.05 -10.26
N GLU A 60 2.86 7.32 -11.39
CA GLU A 60 2.17 7.41 -12.69
C GLU A 60 1.54 6.08 -13.11
N LEU A 61 2.30 4.98 -13.01
CA LEU A 61 1.80 3.63 -13.27
C LEU A 61 0.58 3.30 -12.41
N ALA A 62 0.65 3.63 -11.11
CA ALA A 62 -0.43 3.37 -10.17
C ALA A 62 -1.65 4.27 -10.41
N LYS A 63 -1.48 5.51 -10.88
CA LYS A 63 -2.60 6.36 -11.33
C LYS A 63 -3.31 5.76 -12.55
N SER A 64 -2.55 5.26 -13.53
CA SER A 64 -3.13 4.59 -14.71
C SER A 64 -3.91 3.33 -14.31
N ALA A 65 -3.34 2.51 -13.42
CA ALA A 65 -4.02 1.33 -12.89
C ALA A 65 -5.27 1.69 -12.06
N ASP A 66 -5.27 2.82 -11.35
CA ASP A 66 -6.45 3.30 -10.61
C ASP A 66 -7.61 3.66 -11.55
N VAL A 67 -7.33 4.29 -12.69
CA VAL A 67 -8.33 4.59 -13.73
C VAL A 67 -8.90 3.28 -14.30
N GLN A 68 -8.04 2.32 -14.61
CA GLN A 68 -8.48 0.99 -15.07
C GLN A 68 -9.32 0.27 -14.01
N ALA A 69 -8.91 0.31 -12.75
CA ALA A 69 -9.64 -0.31 -11.64
C ALA A 69 -11.03 0.33 -11.44
N LYS A 70 -11.14 1.65 -11.55
CA LYS A 70 -12.43 2.36 -11.50
C LYS A 70 -13.35 1.93 -12.64
N SER A 71 -12.83 1.81 -13.86
CA SER A 71 -13.59 1.34 -15.02
C SER A 71 -14.09 -0.11 -14.84
N ILE A 72 -13.24 -1.01 -14.34
CA ILE A 72 -13.63 -2.39 -14.05
C ILE A 72 -14.73 -2.45 -12.97
N ARG A 73 -14.62 -1.64 -11.92
CA ARG A 73 -15.65 -1.58 -10.86
C ARG A 73 -16.98 -1.04 -11.39
N ALA A 74 -16.95 0.03 -12.16
CA ALA A 74 -18.14 0.65 -12.71
C ALA A 74 -18.88 -0.30 -13.69
N SER A 75 -18.15 -0.94 -14.60
CA SER A 75 -18.72 -1.85 -15.60
C SER A 75 -19.36 -3.11 -14.98
N ALA A 76 -18.84 -3.59 -13.86
CA ALA A 76 -19.36 -4.78 -13.17
C ALA A 76 -20.34 -4.45 -12.03
N GLY A 77 -20.75 -3.19 -11.88
CA GLY A 77 -21.68 -2.79 -10.82
C GLY A 77 -21.13 -3.03 -9.41
N ILE A 78 -19.81 -2.92 -9.21
CA ILE A 78 -19.19 -3.06 -7.88
C ILE A 78 -19.48 -1.79 -7.08
N THR A 79 -20.49 -1.87 -6.22
CA THR A 79 -20.88 -0.81 -5.29
C THR A 79 -20.11 -0.90 -3.96
N PRO A 80 -20.14 0.13 -3.10
CA PRO A 80 -19.59 0.05 -1.75
C PRO A 80 -20.18 -1.09 -0.91
N ALA A 81 -21.46 -1.42 -1.11
CA ALA A 81 -22.12 -2.53 -0.43
C ALA A 81 -21.53 -3.89 -0.84
N VAL A 82 -21.30 -4.09 -2.15
CA VAL A 82 -20.63 -5.27 -2.71
C VAL A 82 -19.22 -5.43 -2.14
N ILE A 83 -18.46 -4.33 -2.06
CA ILE A 83 -17.12 -4.33 -1.47
C ILE A 83 -17.20 -4.73 0.02
N LYS A 84 -18.15 -4.17 0.77
CA LYS A 84 -18.34 -4.48 2.19
C LYS A 84 -18.68 -5.95 2.43
N ALA A 85 -19.65 -6.49 1.67
CA ALA A 85 -20.02 -7.92 1.75
C ALA A 85 -18.80 -8.83 1.50
N ARG A 86 -18.01 -8.51 0.46
CA ARG A 86 -16.78 -9.26 0.18
C ARG A 86 -15.72 -9.13 1.28
N MET A 87 -15.63 -7.98 1.94
CA MET A 87 -14.71 -7.75 3.07
C MET A 87 -15.13 -8.52 4.33
N GLU A 88 -16.42 -8.62 4.60
CA GLU A 88 -16.98 -9.42 5.69
C GLU A 88 -16.75 -10.92 5.43
N ALA A 89 -17.01 -11.38 4.20
CA ALA A 89 -16.69 -12.74 3.77
C ALA A 89 -15.18 -13.04 3.90
N LEU A 90 -14.30 -12.10 3.54
CA LEU A 90 -12.85 -12.23 3.75
C LEU A 90 -12.48 -12.35 5.23
N LYS A 91 -13.11 -11.56 6.11
CA LYS A 91 -12.83 -11.63 7.55
C LYS A 91 -13.25 -12.98 8.11
N ALA A 92 -14.48 -13.42 7.82
CA ALA A 92 -14.98 -14.73 8.24
C ALA A 92 -14.13 -15.88 7.68
N ALA A 93 -13.77 -15.82 6.39
CA ALA A 93 -12.97 -16.87 5.77
C ALA A 93 -11.54 -16.94 6.32
N ARG A 94 -10.96 -15.82 6.79
CA ARG A 94 -9.65 -15.82 7.49
C ARG A 94 -9.70 -16.53 8.84
N GLU A 95 -10.83 -16.46 9.55
CA GLU A 95 -11.01 -17.16 10.83
C GLU A 95 -11.03 -18.69 10.66
N THR A 96 -11.34 -19.18 9.46
CA THR A 96 -11.32 -20.62 9.13
C THR A 96 -9.91 -21.19 8.90
N GLY A 97 -8.87 -20.37 8.93
CA GLY A 97 -7.49 -20.80 8.65
C GLY A 97 -7.19 -21.13 7.19
N LYS A 98 -8.19 -21.06 6.28
CA LYS A 98 -8.01 -21.25 4.84
C LYS A 98 -7.04 -20.21 4.28
N THR A 99 -6.20 -20.63 3.34
CA THR A 99 -5.24 -19.73 2.68
C THR A 99 -5.32 -19.85 1.17
N GLY A 100 -4.83 -18.82 0.48
CA GLY A 100 -4.63 -18.91 -0.96
C GLY A 100 -5.91 -19.12 -1.77
N LYS A 101 -5.97 -20.19 -2.57
CA LYS A 101 -7.11 -20.46 -3.47
C LYS A 101 -8.37 -20.83 -2.69
N GLU A 102 -8.22 -21.61 -1.62
CA GLU A 102 -9.33 -22.05 -0.76
C GLU A 102 -9.98 -20.87 -0.04
N LEU A 103 -9.17 -19.91 0.41
CA LEU A 103 -9.68 -18.66 0.97
C LEU A 103 -10.49 -17.88 -0.05
N MET A 104 -10.03 -17.81 -1.30
CA MET A 104 -10.76 -17.07 -2.35
C MET A 104 -12.06 -17.75 -2.73
N ALA A 105 -12.07 -19.07 -2.88
CA ALA A 105 -13.31 -19.82 -3.09
C ALA A 105 -14.30 -19.57 -1.94
N ALA A 106 -13.84 -19.68 -0.68
CA ALA A 106 -14.68 -19.42 0.48
C ALA A 106 -15.23 -17.99 0.53
N ILE A 107 -14.48 -17.00 0.06
CA ILE A 107 -14.96 -15.61 -0.04
C ILE A 107 -16.02 -15.49 -1.12
N ASP A 108 -15.74 -16.02 -2.30
CA ASP A 108 -16.63 -15.88 -3.46
C ASP A 108 -17.96 -16.62 -3.18
N ASP A 109 -17.91 -17.79 -2.52
CA ASP A 109 -19.08 -18.53 -2.03
C ASP A 109 -19.87 -17.76 -0.94
N ALA A 110 -19.17 -17.09 -0.02
CA ALA A 110 -19.80 -16.41 1.13
C ALA A 110 -20.25 -14.96 0.84
N SER A 111 -19.90 -14.39 -0.32
CA SER A 111 -20.14 -12.98 -0.62
C SER A 111 -21.37 -12.71 -1.51
N ASP A 112 -22.10 -13.77 -1.90
CA ASP A 112 -23.32 -13.70 -2.73
C ASP A 112 -23.16 -12.79 -3.97
N LEU A 113 -21.98 -12.88 -4.59
CA LEU A 113 -21.60 -12.05 -5.72
C LEU A 113 -22.04 -12.68 -7.04
N SER A 114 -22.43 -11.84 -8.00
CA SER A 114 -22.67 -12.31 -9.37
C SER A 114 -21.38 -12.79 -10.04
N ALA A 115 -21.51 -13.65 -11.05
CA ALA A 115 -20.37 -14.12 -11.84
C ALA A 115 -19.56 -12.95 -12.45
N ASP A 116 -20.23 -11.89 -12.89
CA ASP A 116 -19.59 -10.69 -13.44
C ASP A 116 -18.81 -9.91 -12.38
N GLN A 117 -19.35 -9.81 -11.15
CA GLN A 117 -18.66 -9.19 -10.03
C GLN A 117 -17.42 -10.00 -9.61
N ILE A 118 -17.55 -11.33 -9.51
CA ILE A 118 -16.42 -12.23 -9.24
C ILE A 118 -15.33 -12.07 -10.31
N ALA A 119 -15.71 -12.11 -11.59
CA ALA A 119 -14.79 -11.92 -12.71
C ALA A 119 -14.10 -10.54 -12.66
N ALA A 120 -14.82 -9.49 -12.28
CA ALA A 120 -14.25 -8.16 -12.10
C ALA A 120 -13.26 -8.10 -10.93
N PHE A 121 -13.52 -8.76 -9.80
CA PHE A 121 -12.55 -8.87 -8.70
C PHE A 121 -11.28 -9.64 -9.13
N VAL A 122 -11.42 -10.66 -9.98
CA VAL A 122 -10.27 -11.35 -10.57
C VAL A 122 -9.46 -10.42 -11.48
N LYS A 123 -10.12 -9.63 -12.34
CA LYS A 123 -9.46 -8.62 -13.20
C LYS A 123 -8.73 -7.56 -12.37
N LEU A 124 -9.37 -7.05 -11.30
CA LEU A 124 -8.77 -6.10 -10.38
C LEU A 124 -7.50 -6.66 -9.72
N ARG A 125 -7.53 -7.92 -9.28
CA ARG A 125 -6.34 -8.58 -8.70
C ARG A 125 -5.22 -8.69 -9.73
N LYS A 126 -5.53 -9.11 -10.95
CA LYS A 126 -4.52 -9.21 -12.03
C LYS A 126 -3.89 -7.85 -12.35
N ALA A 127 -4.70 -6.79 -12.45
CA ALA A 127 -4.20 -5.44 -12.67
C ALA A 127 -3.24 -4.99 -11.54
N GLN A 128 -3.57 -5.30 -10.28
CA GLN A 128 -2.70 -5.02 -9.14
C GLN A 128 -1.40 -5.84 -9.19
N GLU A 129 -1.46 -7.13 -9.52
CA GLU A 129 -0.28 -7.99 -9.67
C GLU A 129 0.63 -7.52 -10.82
N GLU A 130 0.06 -7.10 -11.94
CA GLU A 130 0.82 -6.53 -13.06
C GLU A 130 1.50 -5.22 -12.69
N LEU A 131 0.80 -4.35 -11.97
CA LEU A 131 1.36 -3.11 -11.45
C LEU A 131 2.52 -3.39 -10.48
N GLU A 132 2.35 -4.36 -9.57
CA GLU A 132 3.41 -4.80 -8.66
C GLU A 132 4.64 -5.31 -9.42
N LYS A 133 4.43 -6.17 -10.44
CA LYS A 133 5.51 -6.69 -11.29
C LYS A 133 6.24 -5.56 -12.03
N LYS A 134 5.51 -4.61 -12.60
CA LYS A 134 6.10 -3.45 -13.28
C LYS A 134 6.90 -2.60 -12.30
N ALA A 135 6.38 -2.34 -11.10
CA ALA A 135 7.09 -1.58 -10.08
C ALA A 135 8.39 -2.28 -9.63
N ILE A 136 8.35 -3.61 -9.43
CA ILE A 136 9.54 -4.40 -9.06
C ILE A 136 10.56 -4.46 -10.21
N ALA A 137 10.11 -4.52 -11.46
CA ALA A 137 11.00 -4.53 -12.62
C ALA A 137 11.82 -3.23 -12.76
N MET A 138 11.37 -2.13 -12.15
CA MET A 138 12.07 -0.84 -12.14
C MET A 138 13.13 -0.73 -11.04
N LEU A 139 13.21 -1.71 -10.15
CA LEU A 139 14.20 -1.75 -9.08
C LEU A 139 15.53 -2.28 -9.60
N THR A 140 16.62 -1.82 -9.00
CA THR A 140 17.94 -2.42 -9.21
C THR A 140 17.99 -3.81 -8.56
N GLU A 141 18.95 -4.65 -8.97
CA GLU A 141 19.14 -5.96 -8.34
C GLU A 141 19.42 -5.85 -6.82
N GLU A 142 20.17 -4.82 -6.42
CA GLU A 142 20.42 -4.50 -5.01
C GLU A 142 19.14 -4.14 -4.25
N GLN A 143 18.23 -3.39 -4.87
CA GLN A 143 16.94 -3.05 -4.30
C GLN A 143 16.01 -4.28 -4.23
N LYS A 144 16.00 -5.13 -5.26
CA LYS A 144 15.25 -6.38 -5.27
C LYS A 144 15.69 -7.33 -4.15
N ALA A 145 16.97 -7.38 -3.84
CA ALA A 145 17.51 -8.19 -2.73
C ALA A 145 16.97 -7.76 -1.35
N LYS A 146 16.54 -6.51 -1.20
CA LYS A 146 15.94 -5.95 0.02
C LYS A 146 14.42 -6.17 0.12
N LEU A 147 13.78 -6.67 -0.94
CA LEU A 147 12.34 -6.93 -0.91
C LEU A 147 12.02 -8.00 0.15
N PRO A 148 10.89 -7.85 0.87
CA PRO A 148 10.44 -8.87 1.80
C PRO A 148 10.22 -10.17 1.02
N LYS A 149 10.84 -11.27 1.47
CA LYS A 149 10.59 -12.59 0.90
C LYS A 149 9.09 -12.87 1.01
N LYS A 150 8.39 -12.96 -0.12
CA LYS A 150 7.00 -13.42 -0.14
C LYS A 150 6.96 -14.73 0.63
N PRO A 151 6.09 -14.90 1.64
CA PRO A 151 5.99 -16.16 2.34
C PRO A 151 5.66 -17.22 1.29
N THR A 152 6.64 -18.08 1.02
CA THR A 152 6.41 -19.26 0.19
C THR A 152 5.38 -20.10 0.91
N ARG A 153 4.45 -20.66 0.13
CA ARG A 153 3.27 -21.45 0.55
C ARG A 153 3.65 -22.79 1.23
N GLY A 154 4.66 -22.81 2.09
CA GLY A 154 5.16 -24.01 2.77
C GLY A 154 5.75 -23.75 4.16
N ASN A 155 5.63 -22.55 4.74
CA ASN A 155 6.17 -22.27 6.09
C ASN A 155 5.13 -21.75 7.09
N ALA A 156 3.85 -22.06 6.86
CA ALA A 156 2.76 -21.78 7.81
C ALA A 156 2.59 -22.87 8.89
N GLU A 157 3.52 -23.84 8.98
CA GLU A 157 3.42 -24.94 9.94
C GLU A 157 4.13 -24.68 11.28
N ASN A 158 4.84 -23.55 11.44
CA ASN A 158 5.65 -23.34 12.65
C ASN A 158 5.53 -21.95 13.31
N LYS A 159 4.32 -21.39 13.36
CA LYS A 159 4.03 -20.19 14.17
C LYS A 159 2.87 -20.35 15.18
N GLY A 160 2.42 -21.59 15.42
CA GLY A 160 1.38 -21.90 16.40
C GLY A 160 1.85 -22.51 17.73
N LYS A 161 3.05 -23.09 17.83
CA LYS A 161 3.54 -23.74 19.06
C LYS A 161 4.62 -22.91 19.77
N LYS A 162 4.24 -21.77 20.35
CA LYS A 162 5.04 -21.10 21.40
C LYS A 162 4.19 -20.11 22.20
N LYS A 163 3.07 -20.58 22.74
CA LYS A 163 2.41 -20.02 23.92
C LYS A 163 1.72 -21.17 24.63
N ASP A 164 2.47 -21.82 25.51
CA ASP A 164 2.03 -22.38 26.78
C ASP A 164 3.29 -22.91 27.47
N ALA A 165 3.97 -21.99 28.12
CA ALA A 165 4.97 -22.24 29.15
C ALA A 165 4.87 -21.06 30.13
N ALA A 166 3.93 -21.21 31.07
CA ALA A 166 3.90 -20.56 32.37
C ALA A 166 3.00 -21.41 33.27
#